data_AF-A0A7S1UVI0-F1
#
_entry.id   AF-A0A7S1UVI0-F1
#
_cell.length_a   1.000
_cell.length_b   1.000
_cell.length_c   1.000
_cell.angle_alpha   90.00
_cell.angle_beta   90.00
_cell.angle_gamma   90.00
#
_symmetry.space_group_name_H-M   'P 1'
#
loop_
_entity.id
_entity.type
_entity.pdbx_description
1 polymer ?
#
loop_
_entity_poly.entity_id
_entity_poly.type
_entity_poly.pdbx_seq_one_letter_code
_entity_poly.pdbx_strand_id
1 'polypeptide(L)'
;TDVQLPPLRVEDVNHIVTYATEMPNDEETLRLSQIVHTKTRGNAQLVKFFLESLHAERLLVYSKERGKWEYDVSQLMDETSAASNVLIAAKIDRLGSDVQDML
;
A
#
# COMPACT_ATOMS: atom_id res chain seq x y z
N THR A 1 -13.87 -20.98 15.63
CA THR A 1 -14.28 -20.82 14.22
C THR A 1 -13.16 -20.11 13.51
N ASP A 2 -12.56 -20.76 12.52
CA ASP A 2 -11.48 -20.17 11.72
C ASP A 2 -12.10 -19.33 10.60
N VAL A 3 -11.76 -18.05 10.51
CA VAL A 3 -12.28 -17.12 9.50
C VAL A 3 -11.12 -16.78 8.56
N GLN A 4 -11.17 -17.35 7.36
CA GLN A 4 -10.19 -17.10 6.31
C GLN A 4 -10.63 -15.91 5.47
N LEU A 5 -9.87 -14.82 5.51
CA LEU A 5 -10.13 -13.63 4.71
C LEU A 5 -9.33 -13.72 3.40
N PRO A 6 -10.00 -13.64 2.23
CA PRO A 6 -9.30 -13.62 0.95
C PRO A 6 -8.52 -12.30 0.78
N PRO A 7 -7.52 -12.26 -0.12
CA PRO A 7 -6.89 -11.01 -0.54
C PRO A 7 -7.94 -10.01 -1.04
N LEU A 8 -7.73 -8.73 -0.71
CA LEU A 8 -8.51 -7.61 -1.19
C LEU A 8 -8.41 -7.53 -2.72
N ARG A 9 -9.54 -7.26 -3.37
CA ARG A 9 -9.56 -6.92 -4.79
C ARG A 9 -9.13 -5.47 -4.98
N VAL A 10 -8.87 -5.08 -6.22
CA VAL A 10 -8.51 -3.69 -6.55
C VAL A 10 -9.59 -2.71 -6.10
N GLU A 11 -10.87 -3.09 -6.22
CA GLU A 11 -12.00 -2.25 -5.80
C GLU A 11 -12.01 -2.04 -4.27
N ASP A 12 -11.67 -3.09 -3.51
CA ASP A 12 -11.60 -3.01 -2.06
C ASP A 12 -10.41 -2.14 -1.62
N VAL A 13 -9.27 -2.23 -2.32
CA VAL A 13 -8.13 -1.32 -2.15
C VAL A 13 -8.52 0.12 -2.50
N ASN A 14 -9.30 0.32 -3.56
CA ASN A 14 -9.76 1.65 -3.96
C ASN A 14 -10.67 2.31 -2.93
N HIS A 15 -11.50 1.53 -2.23
CA HIS A 15 -12.24 2.02 -1.07
C HIS A 15 -11.32 2.45 0.08
N ILE A 16 -10.22 1.73 0.33
CA ILE A 16 -9.24 2.12 1.36
C ILE A 16 -8.50 3.40 0.94
N VAL A 17 -8.06 3.49 -0.32
CA VAL A 17 -7.33 4.66 -0.82
C VAL A 17 -8.23 5.90 -0.80
N THR A 18 -9.44 5.83 -1.37
CA THR A 18 -10.41 6.95 -1.34
C THR A 18 -10.71 7.40 0.09
N TYR A 19 -10.86 6.47 1.04
CA TYR A 19 -11.04 6.82 2.45
C TYR A 19 -9.82 7.50 3.06
N ALA A 20 -8.61 7.00 2.78
CA ALA A 20 -7.37 7.52 3.35
C ALA A 20 -6.97 8.89 2.78
N THR A 21 -7.29 9.14 1.51
CA THR A 21 -6.89 10.37 0.80
C THR A 21 -8.04 11.35 0.58
N GLU A 22 -9.28 10.97 0.86
CA GLU A 22 -10.48 11.74 0.49
C GLU A 22 -10.55 12.08 -1.00
N MET A 23 -9.78 11.39 -1.84
CA MET A 23 -9.83 11.58 -3.28
C MET A 23 -11.13 11.03 -3.84
N PRO A 24 -11.70 11.66 -4.89
CA PRO A 24 -12.88 11.14 -5.56
C PRO A 24 -12.62 9.74 -6.13
N ASN A 25 -13.67 8.92 -6.14
CA ASN A 25 -13.61 7.60 -6.77
C ASN A 25 -13.68 7.73 -8.29
N ASP A 26 -12.53 7.99 -8.90
CA ASP A 26 -12.35 8.20 -10.34
C ASP A 26 -11.11 7.45 -10.87
N GLU A 27 -10.72 7.75 -12.11
CA GLU A 27 -9.57 7.12 -12.75
C GLU A 27 -8.24 7.43 -12.04
N GLU A 28 -8.10 8.62 -11.42
CA GLU A 28 -6.88 9.02 -10.70
C GLU A 28 -6.72 8.15 -9.45
N THR A 29 -7.78 7.96 -8.66
CA THR A 29 -7.70 7.11 -7.47
C THR A 29 -7.62 5.62 -7.82
N LEU A 30 -8.29 5.19 -8.88
CA LEU A 30 -8.23 3.80 -9.33
C LEU A 30 -6.81 3.41 -9.78
N ARG A 31 -6.10 4.32 -10.47
CA ARG A 31 -4.72 4.10 -10.90
C ARG A 31 -3.77 3.92 -9.71
N LEU A 32 -3.86 4.77 -8.69
CA LEU A 32 -3.11 4.61 -7.45
C LEU A 32 -3.42 3.27 -6.77
N SER A 33 -4.70 2.91 -6.73
CA SER A 33 -5.18 1.66 -6.12
C SER A 33 -4.67 0.41 -6.84
N GLN A 34 -4.52 0.44 -8.16
CA GLN A 34 -3.91 -0.64 -8.93
C GLN A 34 -2.42 -0.82 -8.60
N ILE A 35 -1.69 0.28 -8.41
CA ILE A 35 -0.27 0.24 -8.01
C ILE A 35 -0.17 -0.38 -6.60
N VAL A 36 -0.97 0.11 -5.66
CA VAL A 36 -1.04 -0.41 -4.28
C VAL A 36 -1.40 -1.88 -4.26
N HIS A 37 -2.45 -2.29 -4.97
CA HIS A 37 -2.86 -3.68 -5.07
C HIS A 37 -1.76 -4.56 -5.67
N THR A 38 -1.09 -4.11 -6.73
CA THR A 38 -0.01 -4.86 -7.39
C THR A 38 1.18 -5.08 -6.47
N LYS A 39 1.60 -4.05 -5.73
CA LYS A 39 2.75 -4.12 -4.81
C LYS A 39 2.45 -4.97 -3.56
N THR A 40 1.20 -5.01 -3.13
CA THR A 40 0.79 -5.68 -1.88
C THR A 40 0.08 -7.02 -2.09
N ARG A 41 -0.26 -7.35 -3.34
CA ARG A 41 -1.06 -8.52 -3.75
C ARG A 41 -2.38 -8.63 -3.00
N GLY A 42 -3.00 -7.49 -2.68
CA GLY A 42 -4.28 -7.43 -1.96
C GLY A 42 -4.20 -7.81 -0.48
N ASN A 43 -3.00 -7.95 0.11
CA ASN A 43 -2.91 -8.21 1.55
C ASN A 43 -3.24 -6.93 2.33
N ALA A 44 -4.33 -6.93 3.10
CA ALA A 44 -4.85 -5.75 3.78
C ALA A 44 -3.84 -5.05 4.72
N GLN A 45 -3.02 -5.80 5.44
CA GLN A 45 -2.01 -5.22 6.33
C GLN A 45 -0.87 -4.56 5.53
N LEU A 46 -0.48 -5.17 4.41
CA LEU A 46 0.52 -4.61 3.50
C LEU A 46 -0.01 -3.38 2.76
N VAL A 47 -1.30 -3.32 2.42
CA VAL A 47 -1.95 -2.11 1.88
C VAL A 47 -1.77 -0.94 2.84
N LYS A 48 -2.07 -1.14 4.13
CA LYS A 48 -1.86 -0.11 5.16
C LYS A 48 -0.40 0.34 5.24
N PHE A 49 0.53 -0.58 5.43
CA PHE A 49 1.94 -0.22 5.59
C PHE A 49 2.52 0.42 4.34
N PHE A 50 2.08 0.00 3.15
CA PHE A 50 2.53 0.60 1.92
C PHE A 50 2.05 2.04 1.77
N LEU A 51 0.78 2.34 2.06
CA LEU A 51 0.28 3.71 2.05
C LEU A 51 1.02 4.61 3.06
N GLU A 52 1.32 4.08 4.24
CA GLU A 52 2.12 4.78 5.26
C GLU A 52 3.55 5.05 4.77
N SER A 53 4.19 4.10 4.09
CA SER A 53 5.54 4.29 3.55
C SER A 53 5.55 5.33 2.42
N LEU A 54 4.56 5.30 1.52
CA LEU A 54 4.42 6.30 0.46
C LEU A 54 4.31 7.72 1.02
N HIS A 55 3.55 7.90 2.09
CA HIS A 55 3.46 9.19 2.75
C HIS A 55 4.77 9.58 3.46
N ALA A 56 5.41 8.65 4.17
CA ALA A 56 6.68 8.89 4.86
C ALA A 56 7.81 9.28 3.90
N GLU A 57 7.85 8.68 2.71
CA GLU A 57 8.83 8.93 1.65
C GLU A 57 8.46 10.14 0.77
N ARG A 58 7.33 10.80 1.06
CA ARG A 58 6.80 11.93 0.28
C ARG A 58 6.49 11.58 -1.18
N LEU A 59 6.16 10.32 -1.44
CA LEU A 59 5.66 9.81 -2.72
C LEU A 59 4.14 9.97 -2.86
N LEU A 60 3.44 10.11 -1.74
CA LEU A 60 2.03 10.45 -1.64
C LEU A 60 1.89 11.65 -0.70
N VAL A 61 1.60 12.84 -1.24
CA VAL A 61 1.67 14.11 -0.50
C VAL A 61 0.40 14.91 -0.68
N TYR A 62 -0.12 15.47 0.42
CA TYR A 62 -1.21 16.44 0.33
C TYR A 62 -0.70 17.81 -0.10
N SER A 63 -1.10 18.27 -1.27
CA SER A 63 -0.82 19.60 -1.80
C SER A 63 -1.82 20.60 -1.24
N LYS A 64 -1.38 21.44 -0.29
CA LYS A 64 -2.22 22.50 0.29
C LYS A 64 -2.65 23.54 -0.74
N GLU A 65 -1.80 23.80 -1.74
CA GLU A 65 -2.08 24.79 -2.80
C GLU A 65 -3.20 24.32 -3.72
N ARG A 66 -3.23 23.02 -4.04
CA ARG A 66 -4.26 22.42 -4.91
C ARG A 66 -5.44 21.83 -4.15
N GLY A 67 -5.33 21.69 -2.82
CA GLY A 67 -6.34 21.08 -1.97
C GLY A 67 -6.52 19.58 -2.23
N LYS A 68 -5.53 18.89 -2.80
CA LYS A 68 -5.63 17.47 -3.16
C LYS A 68 -4.35 16.69 -2.89
N TRP A 69 -4.48 15.38 -2.78
CA TRP A 69 -3.33 14.48 -2.78
C TRP A 69 -2.70 14.40 -4.16
N GLU A 70 -1.38 14.37 -4.18
CA GLU A 70 -0.55 14.25 -5.36
C GLU A 70 0.40 13.08 -5.18
N TYR A 71 0.66 12.39 -6.28
CA TYR A 71 1.61 11.29 -6.36
C TYR A 71 2.21 11.24 -7.76
N ASP A 72 3.44 10.76 -7.88
CA ASP A 72 4.12 10.56 -9.17
C ASP A 72 4.14 9.06 -9.51
N VAL A 73 3.48 8.70 -10.61
CA VAL A 73 3.39 7.30 -11.05
C VAL A 73 4.77 6.71 -11.35
N SER A 74 5.66 7.49 -11.97
CA SER A 74 7.01 7.04 -12.30
C SER A 74 7.82 6.77 -11.02
N GLN A 75 7.76 7.67 -10.05
CA GLN A 75 8.42 7.45 -8.75
C GLN A 75 7.79 6.28 -7.99
N LEU A 76 6.46 6.11 -8.01
CA LEU A 76 5.82 4.96 -7.39
C LEU A 76 6.21 3.63 -8.04
N MET A 77 6.54 3.63 -9.33
CA MET A 77 7.02 2.43 -10.04
C MET A 77 8.49 2.13 -9.76
N ASP A 78 9.33 3.17 -9.69
CA ASP A 78 10.80 3.07 -9.61
C ASP A 78 11.35 3.09 -8.17
N GLU A 79 10.80 3.92 -7.28
CA GLU A 79 11.30 4.15 -5.92
C GLU A 79 10.70 3.21 -4.86
N THR A 80 9.81 2.28 -5.25
CA THR A 80 9.20 1.28 -4.33
C THR A 80 10.16 0.18 -3.81
N SER A 81 11.45 0.49 -3.70
CA SER A 81 12.42 -0.36 -3.00
C SER A 81 12.10 -0.46 -1.50
N ALA A 82 11.61 0.61 -0.87
CA ALA A 82 11.21 0.59 0.54
C ALA A 82 9.92 -0.20 0.81
N ALA A 83 8.95 -0.17 -0.12
CA ALA A 83 7.79 -1.06 -0.10
C ALA A 83 8.19 -2.54 -0.19
N SER A 84 9.27 -2.82 -0.92
CA SER A 84 9.86 -4.16 -0.99
C SER A 84 10.46 -4.59 0.36
N ASN A 85 11.09 -3.67 1.10
CA ASN A 85 11.59 -3.95 2.46
C ASN A 85 10.46 -4.17 3.47
N VAL A 86 9.39 -3.38 3.42
CA VAL A 86 8.17 -3.60 4.24
C VAL A 86 7.54 -4.96 3.90
N LEU A 87 7.52 -5.34 2.63
CA LEU A 87 7.01 -6.64 2.17
C LEU A 87 7.89 -7.81 2.63
N ILE A 88 9.21 -7.63 2.67
CA ILE A 88 10.18 -8.60 3.20
C ILE A 88 10.04 -8.70 4.72
N ALA A 89 9.97 -7.58 5.45
CA ALA A 89 9.79 -7.55 6.90
C ALA A 89 8.47 -8.21 7.32
N ALA A 90 7.37 -7.88 6.65
CA ALA A 90 6.08 -8.52 6.93
C ALA A 90 6.07 -10.03 6.60
N LYS A 91 6.89 -10.48 5.63
CA LYS A 91 7.09 -11.91 5.37
C LYS A 91 7.93 -12.59 6.46
N ILE A 92 8.95 -11.92 6.97
CA ILE A 92 9.78 -12.39 8.09
C ILE A 92 8.93 -12.50 9.37
N ASP A 93 8.16 -11.47 9.71
CA ASP A 93 7.23 -11.50 10.86
C ASP A 93 6.22 -12.65 10.77
N ARG A 94 5.82 -13.03 9.54
CA ARG A 94 4.83 -14.08 9.29
C ARG A 94 5.42 -15.50 9.28
N LEU A 95 6.75 -15.63 9.23
CA LEU A 95 7.43 -16.94 9.29
C LEU A 95 7.52 -17.51 10.72
N GLY A 96 7.16 -16.72 11.75
CA GLY A 96 7.20 -17.15 13.14
C GLY A 96 8.64 -17.22 13.68
N SER A 97 8.77 -17.06 15.00
CA SER A 97 10.06 -17.02 15.72
C SER A 97 10.99 -18.19 15.40
N ASP A 98 10.44 -19.35 15.03
CA ASP A 98 11.19 -20.58 14.76
C ASP A 98 12.14 -20.48 13.55
N VAL A 99 11.87 -19.59 12.58
CA VAL A 99 12.79 -19.36 11.44
C VAL A 99 13.79 -18.23 11.73
N GLN A 100 13.44 -17.32 12.64
CA GLN A 100 14.24 -16.13 12.95
C GLN A 100 15.43 -16.45 13.88
N ASP A 101 15.32 -17.50 14.70
CA ASP A 101 16.40 -18.00 15.56
C ASP A 101 17.45 -18.86 14.81
N MET A 102 17.26 -19.12 13.51
CA MET A 102 18.18 -19.94 12.69
C MET A 102 19.10 -19.14 11.75
N LEU A 103 19.07 -17.80 11.79
CA LEU A 103 19.91 -16.90 10.97
C LEU A 103 21.03 -16.23 11.77
#